data_AF-A0A7H8GGS7-F1
#
_entry.id   AF-A0A7H8GGS7-F1
#
_cell.length_a   1.000
_cell.length_b   1.000
_cell.length_c   1.000
_cell.angle_alpha   90.00
_cell.angle_beta   90.00
_cell.angle_gamma   90.00
#
_symmetry.space_group_name_H-M   'P 1'
#
loop_
_entity.id
_entity.type
_entity.pdbx_description
1 polymer ?
#
loop_
_entity_poly.entity_id
_entity_poly.type
_entity_poly.pdbx_seq_one_letter_code
_entity_poly.pdbx_strand_id
1 'polypeptide(L)'
;MPAVIAESDVSKWSDETGVRYHFPKQFKGALSEGMEVLYYKCRMKEKEFKNLRLSTKPHYFGVGRVVRIYADLDSTTGDLFADIEGFKPFEFAVPTKVDGQYFEPVPPTPKTNYWRSSVRKINQDVFDRVRSHAVLKEQPSLSSVSEDGAQEFETRITGIEGKKIAYYGVRYERNPKLRSRAIDIHGLRCNACNFDFEKAYGEHAKGFIHVHHVKPISEYEEDQVVDPATDMITLCANCHAVVHKKPQQLLSVEQLKGVLSGRWVFDDSTIGK
;
A
#
# COMPACT_ATOMS: atom_id res chain seq x y z
N MET A 1 -26.71 -2.13 -0.74
CA MET A 1 -26.61 -3.03 -1.91
C MET A 1 -25.27 -2.80 -2.56
N PRO A 2 -24.41 -3.80 -2.70
CA PRO A 2 -23.08 -3.65 -3.30
C PRO A 2 -23.13 -3.66 -4.84
N ALA A 3 -22.00 -3.31 -5.46
CA ALA A 3 -21.82 -3.38 -6.91
C ALA A 3 -20.51 -4.07 -7.30
N VAL A 4 -20.39 -4.48 -8.55
CA VAL A 4 -19.14 -4.87 -9.17
C VAL A 4 -18.70 -3.76 -10.11
N ILE A 5 -17.43 -3.36 -10.01
CA ILE A 5 -16.77 -2.47 -10.95
C ILE A 5 -15.70 -3.27 -11.71
N ALA A 6 -15.76 -3.18 -13.04
CA ALA A 6 -14.87 -3.90 -13.93
C ALA A 6 -13.74 -2.99 -14.40
N GLU A 7 -12.53 -3.52 -14.31
CA GLU A 7 -11.35 -2.90 -14.88
C GLU A 7 -10.81 -3.78 -16.02
N SER A 8 -10.51 -3.14 -17.15
CA SER A 8 -9.79 -3.78 -18.25
C SER A 8 -8.29 -3.62 -18.07
N ASP A 9 -7.48 -4.46 -18.72
CA ASP A 9 -6.02 -4.30 -18.68
C ASP A 9 -5.57 -3.06 -19.45
N VAL A 10 -6.26 -2.80 -20.55
CA VAL A 10 -6.14 -1.59 -21.34
C VAL A 10 -7.49 -0.89 -21.23
N SER A 11 -7.50 0.21 -20.48
CA SER A 11 -8.68 1.07 -20.33
C SER A 11 -8.46 2.34 -21.15
N LYS A 12 -9.51 2.79 -21.84
CA LYS A 12 -9.56 4.15 -22.39
C LYS A 12 -9.95 5.18 -21.32
N TRP A 13 -10.18 4.71 -20.11
CA TRP A 13 -10.65 5.49 -18.97
C TRP A 13 -9.49 5.71 -18.00
N SER A 14 -9.48 6.87 -17.34
CA SER A 14 -8.49 7.27 -16.34
C SER A 14 -8.74 6.59 -14.98
N ASP A 15 -8.88 5.27 -14.99
CA ASP A 15 -9.09 4.49 -13.77
C ASP A 15 -7.79 4.43 -12.95
N GLU A 16 -7.89 4.72 -11.66
CA GLU A 16 -6.81 4.57 -10.67
C GLU A 16 -7.27 3.51 -9.66
N THR A 17 -6.82 2.25 -9.85
CA THR A 17 -7.26 1.11 -9.03
C THR A 17 -7.17 1.42 -7.52
N GLY A 18 -8.30 1.27 -6.84
CA GLY A 18 -8.40 1.49 -5.40
C GLY A 18 -8.50 2.96 -4.97
N VAL A 19 -8.45 3.92 -5.89
CA VAL A 19 -8.50 5.37 -5.60
C VAL A 19 -9.65 6.04 -6.34
N ARG A 20 -9.75 5.83 -7.65
CA ARG A 20 -10.74 6.50 -8.50
C ARG A 20 -11.18 5.58 -9.63
N TYR A 21 -12.49 5.54 -9.86
CA TYR A 21 -13.08 4.77 -10.95
C TYR A 21 -13.82 5.71 -11.90
N HIS A 22 -13.48 5.68 -13.19
CA HIS A 22 -14.10 6.51 -14.21
C HIS A 22 -15.15 5.71 -14.97
N PHE A 23 -16.40 6.18 -15.00
CA PHE A 23 -17.50 5.45 -15.62
C PHE A 23 -18.52 6.34 -16.34
N PRO A 24 -19.16 5.84 -17.41
CA PRO A 24 -20.20 6.58 -18.12
C PRO A 24 -21.45 6.86 -17.27
N LYS A 25 -22.10 8.03 -17.48
CA LYS A 25 -23.33 8.43 -16.75
C LYS A 25 -24.45 7.41 -16.72
N GLN A 26 -24.55 6.54 -17.71
CA GLN A 26 -25.59 5.51 -17.77
C GLN A 26 -25.55 4.56 -16.56
N PHE A 27 -24.40 4.46 -15.87
CA PHE A 27 -24.24 3.66 -14.66
C PHE A 27 -24.46 4.45 -13.36
N LYS A 28 -24.85 5.73 -13.41
CA LYS A 28 -25.18 6.54 -12.23
C LYS A 28 -26.27 5.90 -11.36
N GLY A 29 -27.21 5.19 -11.98
CA GLY A 29 -28.23 4.44 -11.24
C GLY A 29 -27.74 3.13 -10.62
N ALA A 30 -26.52 2.69 -10.95
CA ALA A 30 -25.90 1.42 -10.53
C ALA A 30 -24.82 1.56 -9.46
N LEU A 31 -24.27 2.76 -9.30
CA LEU A 31 -23.25 3.09 -8.30
C LEU A 31 -23.73 4.28 -7.47
N SER A 32 -23.53 4.24 -6.16
CA SER A 32 -23.92 5.31 -5.25
C SER A 32 -22.91 5.45 -4.13
N GLU A 33 -22.84 6.64 -3.53
CA GLU A 33 -21.96 6.90 -2.38
C GLU A 33 -22.32 5.98 -1.20
N GLY A 34 -21.30 5.56 -0.44
CA GLY A 34 -21.40 4.60 0.66
C GLY A 34 -21.47 3.13 0.22
N MET A 35 -21.54 2.84 -1.08
CA MET A 35 -21.68 1.49 -1.61
C MET A 35 -20.36 0.71 -1.55
N GLU A 36 -20.42 -0.54 -1.08
CA GLU A 36 -19.30 -1.47 -1.20
C GLU A 36 -19.20 -2.02 -2.62
N VAL A 37 -17.98 -2.16 -3.12
CA VAL A 37 -17.70 -2.61 -4.48
C VAL A 37 -16.74 -3.77 -4.51
N LEU A 38 -16.98 -4.69 -5.44
CA LEU A 38 -16.03 -5.73 -5.85
C LEU A 38 -15.32 -5.30 -7.12
N TYR A 39 -14.00 -5.48 -7.12
CA TYR A 39 -13.16 -5.26 -8.28
C TYR A 39 -13.08 -6.52 -9.14
N TYR A 40 -13.28 -6.36 -10.45
CA TYR A 40 -13.38 -7.46 -11.41
C TYR A 40 -12.50 -7.25 -12.64
N LYS A 41 -11.73 -8.27 -13.04
CA LYS A 41 -11.02 -8.29 -14.33
C LYS A 41 -11.81 -9.09 -15.37
N CYS A 42 -12.08 -8.45 -16.50
CA CYS A 42 -12.74 -9.05 -17.67
C CYS A 42 -11.85 -10.09 -18.38
N ARG A 43 -12.37 -10.74 -19.43
CA ARG A 43 -11.59 -11.66 -20.28
C ARG A 43 -10.34 -10.94 -20.83
N MET A 44 -9.18 -11.53 -20.61
CA MET A 44 -7.90 -11.02 -21.10
C MET A 44 -7.88 -11.01 -22.63
N LYS A 45 -7.51 -9.88 -23.22
CA LYS A 45 -7.37 -9.72 -24.67
C LYS A 45 -5.91 -9.87 -25.10
N GLU A 46 -5.00 -9.29 -24.33
CA GLU A 46 -3.57 -9.21 -24.66
C GLU A 46 -2.75 -10.08 -23.70
N LYS A 47 -1.90 -10.95 -24.25
CA LYS A 47 -1.19 -11.97 -23.47
C LYS A 47 -0.09 -11.40 -22.58
N GLU A 48 0.40 -10.19 -22.86
CA GLU A 48 1.43 -9.50 -22.08
C GLU A 48 1.00 -9.22 -20.63
N PHE A 49 -0.30 -9.07 -20.38
CA PHE A 49 -0.86 -8.86 -19.05
C PHE A 49 -1.00 -10.14 -18.23
N LYS A 50 -0.63 -11.32 -18.78
CA LYS A 50 -0.72 -12.61 -18.09
C LYS A 50 -0.02 -12.58 -16.72
N ASN A 51 1.13 -11.90 -16.64
CA ASN A 51 1.93 -11.81 -15.41
C ASN A 51 1.55 -10.61 -14.53
N LEU A 52 0.59 -9.77 -14.96
CA LEU A 52 0.06 -8.62 -14.23
C LEU A 52 -1.28 -8.92 -13.55
N ARG A 53 -1.89 -10.06 -13.88
CA ARG A 53 -3.17 -10.51 -13.34
C ARG A 53 -2.98 -11.61 -12.31
N LEU A 54 -3.90 -11.71 -11.34
CA LEU A 54 -3.98 -12.87 -10.44
C LEU A 54 -4.39 -14.15 -11.20
N SER A 55 -5.09 -14.01 -12.33
CA SER A 55 -5.42 -15.12 -13.23
C SER A 55 -5.61 -14.66 -14.68
N THR A 56 -5.33 -15.56 -15.64
CA THR A 56 -5.65 -15.36 -17.06
C THR A 56 -7.14 -15.47 -17.37
N LYS A 57 -7.91 -16.11 -16.48
CA LYS A 57 -9.37 -16.19 -16.56
C LYS A 57 -10.00 -14.96 -15.90
N PRO A 58 -11.26 -14.60 -16.23
CA PRO A 58 -11.96 -13.55 -15.49
C PRO A 58 -12.05 -13.90 -13.99
N HIS A 59 -11.85 -12.90 -13.14
CA HIS A 59 -11.78 -13.09 -11.69
C HIS A 59 -12.05 -11.78 -10.94
N TYR A 60 -12.45 -11.91 -9.67
CA TYR A 60 -12.44 -10.80 -8.72
C TYR A 60 -11.06 -10.68 -8.08
N PHE A 61 -10.65 -9.47 -7.76
CA PHE A 61 -9.30 -9.19 -7.26
C PHE A 61 -9.23 -8.20 -6.08
N GLY A 62 -10.36 -7.70 -5.61
CA GLY A 62 -10.38 -6.82 -4.44
C GLY A 62 -11.77 -6.33 -4.06
N VAL A 63 -11.83 -5.65 -2.92
CA VAL A 63 -13.01 -4.93 -2.42
C VAL A 63 -12.66 -3.48 -2.14
N GLY A 64 -13.64 -2.58 -2.18
CA GLY A 64 -13.50 -1.19 -1.77
C GLY A 64 -14.85 -0.57 -1.43
N ARG A 65 -14.87 0.73 -1.12
CA ARG A 65 -16.08 1.50 -0.83
C ARG A 65 -16.10 2.79 -1.62
N VAL A 66 -17.21 3.07 -2.29
CA VAL A 66 -17.43 4.37 -2.95
C VAL A 66 -17.71 5.42 -1.89
N VAL A 67 -16.94 6.50 -1.88
CA VAL A 67 -17.10 7.58 -0.91
C VAL A 67 -17.76 8.80 -1.54
N ARG A 68 -17.38 9.11 -2.79
CA ARG A 68 -17.87 10.29 -3.50
C ARG A 68 -18.09 10.00 -4.96
N ILE A 69 -19.14 10.55 -5.56
CA ILE A 69 -19.37 10.54 -7.01
C ILE A 69 -19.50 11.97 -7.52
N TYR A 70 -18.72 12.32 -8.54
CA TYR A 70 -18.73 13.65 -9.13
C TYR A 70 -18.55 13.60 -10.65
N ALA A 71 -18.90 14.69 -11.34
CA ALA A 71 -18.81 14.75 -12.79
C ALA A 71 -17.37 14.90 -13.27
N ASP A 72 -17.03 14.22 -14.37
CA ASP A 72 -15.86 14.55 -15.17
C ASP A 72 -16.17 15.82 -15.98
N LEU A 73 -15.57 16.95 -15.59
CA LEU A 73 -15.79 18.25 -16.23
C LEU A 73 -15.24 18.30 -17.65
N ASP A 74 -14.29 17.43 -17.98
CA ASP A 74 -13.68 17.34 -19.30
C ASP A 74 -14.42 16.35 -20.22
N SER A 75 -15.43 15.64 -19.70
CA SER A 75 -16.19 14.66 -20.47
C SER A 75 -17.25 15.30 -21.38
N THR A 76 -17.19 14.94 -22.66
CA THR A 76 -18.20 15.32 -23.67
C THR A 76 -19.48 14.50 -23.59
N THR A 77 -19.44 13.34 -22.93
CA THR A 77 -20.59 12.43 -22.76
C THR A 77 -21.24 12.53 -21.38
N GLY A 78 -20.66 13.33 -20.48
CA GLY A 78 -21.10 13.55 -19.11
C GLY A 78 -20.70 12.43 -18.17
N ASP A 79 -19.51 11.86 -18.36
CA ASP A 79 -18.98 10.77 -17.55
C ASP A 79 -18.74 11.22 -16.09
N LEU A 80 -18.56 10.24 -15.20
CA LEU A 80 -18.50 10.44 -13.76
C LEU A 80 -17.27 9.76 -13.19
N PHE A 81 -16.72 10.35 -12.14
CA PHE A 81 -15.73 9.75 -11.28
C PHE A 81 -16.38 9.25 -9.99
N ALA A 82 -15.92 8.10 -9.51
CA ALA A 82 -16.18 7.60 -8.16
C ALA A 82 -14.86 7.51 -7.39
N ASP A 83 -14.74 8.22 -6.28
CA ASP A 83 -13.63 8.05 -5.34
C ASP A 83 -13.87 6.80 -4.50
N ILE A 84 -12.83 5.97 -4.39
CA ILE A 84 -12.84 4.69 -3.69
C ILE A 84 -11.90 4.74 -2.49
N GLU A 85 -12.37 4.28 -1.34
CA GLU A 85 -11.56 4.10 -0.14
C GLU A 85 -11.61 2.65 0.36
N GLY A 86 -10.70 2.33 1.28
CA GLY A 86 -10.66 1.03 1.93
C GLY A 86 -10.40 -0.12 0.96
N PHE A 87 -9.72 0.16 -0.16
CA PHE A 87 -9.39 -0.87 -1.14
C PHE A 87 -8.52 -1.96 -0.50
N LYS A 88 -8.98 -3.21 -0.58
CA LYS A 88 -8.25 -4.39 -0.11
C LYS A 88 -8.10 -5.37 -1.27
N PRO A 89 -6.88 -5.58 -1.78
CA PRO A 89 -6.65 -6.58 -2.83
C PRO A 89 -6.76 -7.99 -2.27
N PHE A 90 -7.20 -8.91 -3.12
CA PHE A 90 -7.19 -10.34 -2.82
C PHE A 90 -5.80 -10.91 -3.07
N GLU A 91 -5.37 -11.84 -2.23
CA GLU A 91 -4.10 -12.55 -2.40
C GLU A 91 -4.14 -13.48 -3.61
N PHE A 92 -5.29 -14.15 -3.81
CA PHE A 92 -5.52 -15.04 -4.94
C PHE A 92 -6.74 -14.59 -5.76
N ALA A 93 -6.74 -14.94 -7.04
CA ALA A 93 -7.88 -14.70 -7.91
C ALA A 93 -9.11 -15.47 -7.42
N VAL A 94 -10.20 -14.76 -7.12
CA VAL A 94 -11.49 -15.41 -6.88
C VAL A 94 -12.16 -15.65 -8.24
N PRO A 95 -12.39 -16.90 -8.65
CA PRO A 95 -12.96 -17.19 -9.97
C PRO A 95 -14.40 -16.69 -10.06
N THR A 96 -14.90 -16.52 -11.29
CA THR A 96 -16.31 -16.16 -11.50
C THR A 96 -17.28 -17.29 -11.25
N LYS A 97 -16.78 -18.53 -11.22
CA LYS A 97 -17.55 -19.74 -11.01
C LYS A 97 -16.92 -20.62 -9.94
N VAL A 98 -17.77 -21.22 -9.12
CA VAL A 98 -17.43 -22.33 -8.22
C VAL A 98 -18.45 -23.43 -8.50
N ASP A 99 -17.98 -24.68 -8.64
CA ASP A 99 -18.82 -25.84 -8.97
C ASP A 99 -19.74 -25.64 -10.19
N GLY A 100 -19.24 -24.92 -11.20
CA GLY A 100 -19.95 -24.64 -12.45
C GLY A 100 -21.00 -23.52 -12.36
N GLN A 101 -21.30 -22.99 -11.17
CA GLN A 101 -22.27 -21.91 -10.97
C GLN A 101 -21.57 -20.55 -10.82
N TYR A 102 -22.16 -19.50 -11.38
CA TYR A 102 -21.66 -18.14 -11.20
C TYR A 102 -22.01 -17.59 -9.82
N PHE A 103 -21.12 -16.76 -9.27
CA PHE A 103 -21.47 -15.94 -8.11
C PHE A 103 -22.57 -14.94 -8.47
N GLU A 104 -22.34 -14.12 -9.49
CA GLU A 104 -23.31 -13.13 -9.97
C GLU A 104 -24.55 -13.78 -10.62
N PRO A 105 -25.77 -13.33 -10.29
CA PRO A 105 -26.99 -13.79 -10.94
C PRO A 105 -27.06 -13.23 -12.36
N VAL A 106 -26.55 -13.98 -13.33
CA VAL A 106 -26.59 -13.58 -14.74
C VAL A 106 -28.05 -13.58 -15.21
N PRO A 107 -28.63 -12.42 -15.62
CA PRO A 107 -30.01 -12.37 -16.06
C PRO A 107 -30.21 -13.27 -17.29
N PRO A 108 -31.36 -13.95 -17.41
CA PRO A 108 -31.63 -14.89 -18.49
C PRO A 108 -31.63 -14.23 -19.88
N THR A 109 -31.86 -12.91 -19.94
CA THR A 109 -31.85 -12.12 -21.17
C THR A 109 -31.45 -10.66 -20.88
N PRO A 110 -30.53 -10.06 -21.66
CA PRO A 110 -29.61 -10.68 -22.61
C PRO A 110 -28.33 -11.20 -21.92
N LYS A 111 -28.08 -12.51 -21.99
CA LYS A 111 -26.88 -13.16 -21.41
C LYS A 111 -25.54 -12.67 -21.99
N THR A 112 -25.53 -12.18 -23.24
CA THR A 112 -24.30 -11.86 -23.98
C THR A 112 -23.67 -10.51 -23.61
N ASN A 113 -24.46 -9.57 -23.06
CA ASN A 113 -23.98 -8.22 -22.76
C ASN A 113 -23.71 -7.98 -21.26
N TYR A 114 -24.13 -8.89 -20.38
CA TYR A 114 -23.98 -8.74 -18.93
C TYR A 114 -22.50 -8.56 -18.53
N TRP A 115 -21.62 -9.46 -18.95
CA TRP A 115 -20.19 -9.42 -18.65
C TRP A 115 -19.42 -8.32 -19.38
N ARG A 116 -20.06 -7.59 -20.30
CA ARG A 116 -19.49 -6.42 -20.98
C ARG A 116 -19.79 -5.11 -20.23
N SER A 117 -20.68 -5.16 -19.23
CA SER A 117 -21.02 -4.00 -18.41
C SER A 117 -19.90 -3.68 -17.42
N SER A 118 -19.43 -2.43 -17.45
CA SER A 118 -18.39 -1.93 -16.56
C SER A 118 -18.84 -1.88 -15.11
N VAL A 119 -20.11 -1.52 -14.86
CA VAL A 119 -20.70 -1.53 -13.52
C VAL A 119 -21.87 -2.50 -13.50
N ARG A 120 -21.99 -3.33 -12.45
CA ARG A 120 -23.08 -4.30 -12.29
C ARG A 120 -23.59 -4.28 -10.86
N LYS A 121 -24.90 -4.14 -10.68
CA LYS A 121 -25.53 -4.28 -9.36
C LYS A 121 -25.50 -5.72 -8.93
N ILE A 122 -25.14 -5.96 -7.67
CA ILE A 122 -25.22 -7.26 -7.03
C ILE A 122 -25.99 -7.14 -5.71
N ASN A 123 -26.44 -8.26 -5.16
CA ASN A 123 -27.02 -8.29 -3.82
C ASN A 123 -25.91 -8.57 -2.78
N GLN A 124 -26.26 -8.46 -1.51
CA GLN A 124 -25.29 -8.66 -0.42
C GLN A 124 -24.77 -10.11 -0.37
N ASP A 125 -25.63 -11.10 -0.65
CA ASP A 125 -25.26 -12.53 -0.69
C ASP A 125 -24.11 -12.80 -1.68
N VAL A 126 -24.19 -12.24 -2.89
CA VAL A 126 -23.13 -12.38 -3.91
C VAL A 126 -21.83 -11.76 -3.41
N PHE A 127 -21.91 -10.58 -2.78
CA PHE A 127 -20.74 -9.90 -2.24
C PHE A 127 -20.06 -10.71 -1.14
N ASP A 128 -20.85 -11.19 -0.19
CA ASP A 128 -20.36 -11.97 0.95
C ASP A 128 -19.78 -13.31 0.50
N ARG A 129 -20.41 -13.97 -0.48
CA ARG A 129 -19.89 -15.21 -1.08
C ARG A 129 -18.57 -15.01 -1.82
N VAL A 130 -18.42 -13.93 -2.59
CA VAL A 130 -17.11 -13.64 -3.23
C VAL A 130 -16.05 -13.31 -2.18
N ARG A 131 -16.41 -12.51 -1.18
CA ARG A 131 -15.52 -12.15 -0.07
C ARG A 131 -15.11 -13.36 0.77
N SER A 132 -16.00 -14.33 0.99
CA SER A 132 -15.69 -15.54 1.76
C SER A 132 -14.74 -16.49 1.02
N HIS A 133 -14.69 -16.41 -0.32
CA HIS A 133 -13.72 -17.14 -1.15
C HIS A 133 -12.41 -16.36 -1.34
N ALA A 134 -12.37 -15.09 -0.93
CA ALA A 134 -11.17 -14.28 -1.00
C ALA A 134 -10.31 -14.52 0.24
N VAL A 135 -9.06 -14.91 0.02
CA VAL A 135 -8.01 -14.64 1.00
C VAL A 135 -7.65 -13.17 0.84
N LEU A 136 -8.10 -12.33 1.78
CA LEU A 136 -7.66 -10.94 1.82
C LEU A 136 -6.18 -10.95 2.16
N LYS A 137 -5.38 -10.15 1.46
CA LYS A 137 -3.98 -9.97 1.83
C LYS A 137 -3.92 -9.28 3.20
N GLU A 138 -3.87 -10.07 4.27
CA GLU A 138 -3.66 -9.56 5.62
C GLU A 138 -2.25 -8.93 5.65
N GLN A 139 -2.18 -7.71 6.18
CA GLN A 139 -0.91 -7.17 6.65
C GLN A 139 -0.35 -8.19 7.66
N PRO A 140 0.94 -8.58 7.59
CA PRO A 140 1.44 -9.69 8.38
C PRO A 140 1.35 -9.37 9.88
N SER A 141 0.38 -9.98 10.56
CA SER A 141 0.41 -10.17 12.00
C SER A 141 1.28 -11.38 12.30
N LEU A 142 2.43 -11.13 12.93
CA LEU A 142 3.33 -12.16 13.44
C LEU A 142 2.61 -13.07 14.44
N SER A 143 2.55 -14.36 14.14
CA SER A 143 2.48 -15.40 15.16
C SER A 143 3.40 -16.57 14.79
N SER A 144 4.01 -17.11 15.83
CA SER A 144 5.16 -18.01 15.91
C SER A 144 5.02 -19.33 15.16
N VAL A 145 6.10 -19.75 14.50
CA VAL A 145 6.33 -21.18 14.19
C VAL A 145 7.71 -21.58 14.71
N SER A 146 7.69 -22.61 15.54
CA SER A 146 8.82 -23.29 16.17
C SER A 146 9.65 -24.08 15.16
N GLU A 147 10.94 -24.22 15.49
CA GLU A 147 11.94 -25.01 14.78
C GLU A 147 11.66 -26.51 14.91
N ASP A 148 11.83 -27.24 13.82
CA ASP A 148 12.53 -28.53 13.84
C ASP A 148 13.10 -28.84 12.45
N GLY A 149 14.35 -29.28 12.44
CA GLY A 149 15.24 -29.25 11.27
C GLY A 149 15.22 -30.49 10.37
N ALA A 150 15.62 -30.27 9.13
CA ALA A 150 16.42 -31.18 8.31
C ALA A 150 17.06 -30.38 7.17
N GLN A 151 18.38 -30.43 7.07
CA GLN A 151 19.16 -29.82 5.99
C GLN A 151 18.89 -30.53 4.66
N GLU A 152 18.47 -29.77 3.64
CA GLU A 152 18.72 -30.09 2.24
C GLU A 152 19.23 -28.84 1.51
N PHE A 153 20.17 -29.08 0.61
CA PHE A 153 21.08 -28.13 -0.02
C PHE A 153 20.39 -26.95 -0.75
N GLU A 154 21.09 -25.81 -0.75
CA GLU A 154 20.73 -24.52 -1.35
C GLU A 154 19.99 -24.64 -2.69
N THR A 155 18.67 -24.48 -2.66
CA THR A 155 17.99 -23.92 -3.82
C THR A 155 18.31 -22.44 -3.83
N ARG A 156 19.24 -21.98 -4.68
CA ARG A 156 19.38 -20.54 -4.94
C ARG A 156 18.02 -20.02 -5.40
N ILE A 157 17.32 -19.30 -4.52
CA ILE A 157 16.13 -18.55 -4.87
C ILE A 157 16.59 -17.43 -5.81
N THR A 158 16.48 -17.65 -7.10
CA THR A 158 16.72 -16.63 -8.12
C THR A 158 15.38 -15.97 -8.45
N GLY A 159 15.26 -14.69 -8.09
CA GLY A 159 14.12 -13.84 -8.41
C GLY A 159 14.54 -12.74 -9.39
N ILE A 160 13.67 -12.39 -10.32
CA ILE A 160 13.86 -11.19 -11.15
C ILE A 160 13.29 -10.00 -10.36
N GLU A 161 14.17 -9.19 -9.78
CA GLU A 161 13.84 -7.93 -9.11
C GLU A 161 14.15 -6.73 -10.02
N GLY A 162 13.64 -5.54 -9.69
CA GLY A 162 13.92 -4.31 -10.47
C GLY A 162 12.84 -3.90 -11.48
N LYS A 163 11.67 -4.57 -11.46
CA LYS A 163 10.48 -4.05 -12.15
C LYS A 163 10.13 -2.68 -11.56
N LYS A 164 10.15 -1.64 -12.40
CA LYS A 164 9.73 -0.29 -11.99
C LYS A 164 8.23 -0.31 -11.72
N ILE A 165 7.88 -0.16 -10.44
CA ILE A 165 6.50 -0.05 -9.96
C ILE A 165 6.30 1.43 -9.62
N ALA A 166 5.35 2.10 -10.28
CA ALA A 166 4.97 3.45 -9.93
C ALA A 166 3.96 3.39 -8.76
N TYR A 167 4.23 4.15 -7.70
CA TYR A 167 3.39 4.29 -6.52
C TYR A 167 2.99 5.77 -6.40
N TYR A 168 1.69 6.06 -6.30
CA TYR A 168 1.19 7.40 -5.99
C TYR A 168 0.91 7.45 -4.49
N GLY A 169 1.69 8.25 -3.77
CA GLY A 169 1.53 8.48 -2.34
C GLY A 169 1.29 9.95 -2.06
N VAL A 170 0.53 10.25 -1.01
CA VAL A 170 0.45 11.60 -0.45
C VAL A 170 1.85 11.99 0.05
N ARG A 171 2.42 13.04 -0.53
CA ARG A 171 3.71 13.58 -0.12
C ARG A 171 3.47 14.83 0.72
N TYR A 172 3.66 14.70 2.02
CA TYR A 172 3.65 15.85 2.92
C TYR A 172 4.84 16.78 2.59
N GLU A 173 4.58 18.07 2.57
CA GLU A 173 5.63 19.08 2.40
C GLU A 173 6.63 18.96 3.55
N ARG A 174 7.93 18.99 3.22
CA ARG A 174 9.00 18.99 4.22
C ARG A 174 9.87 20.21 3.98
N ASN A 175 9.90 21.12 4.94
CA ASN A 175 10.70 22.33 4.84
C ASN A 175 12.20 21.98 5.09
N PRO A 176 13.08 22.14 4.09
CA PRO A 176 14.50 21.80 4.25
C PRO A 176 15.21 22.64 5.31
N LYS A 177 14.71 23.85 5.62
CA LYS A 177 15.27 24.71 6.68
C LYS A 177 15.08 24.07 8.06
N LEU A 178 13.92 23.46 8.31
CA LEU A 178 13.62 22.77 9.56
C LEU A 178 14.58 21.58 9.75
N ARG A 179 14.82 20.80 8.69
CA ARG A 179 15.80 19.71 8.71
C ARG A 179 17.21 20.21 9.08
N SER A 180 17.69 21.28 8.43
CA SER A 180 19.02 21.81 8.73
C SER A 180 19.12 22.28 10.18
N ARG A 181 18.10 23.00 10.67
CA ARG A 181 18.04 23.44 12.08
C ARG A 181 18.04 22.27 13.06
N ALA A 182 17.31 21.18 12.78
CA ALA A 182 17.34 19.99 13.62
C ALA A 182 18.74 19.37 13.70
N ILE A 183 19.50 19.36 12.60
CA ILE A 183 20.88 18.87 12.59
C ILE A 183 21.81 19.81 13.37
N ASP A 184 21.62 21.14 13.24
CA ASP A 184 22.40 22.12 14.01
C ASP A 184 22.18 21.95 15.52
N ILE A 185 20.96 21.61 15.94
CA ILE A 185 20.57 21.46 17.35
C ILE A 185 20.98 20.08 17.91
N HIS A 186 20.61 19.00 17.23
CA HIS A 186 20.75 17.63 17.73
C HIS A 186 22.06 16.96 17.30
N GLY A 187 22.76 17.53 16.32
CA GLY A 187 23.99 17.01 15.77
C GLY A 187 23.82 15.80 14.85
N LEU A 188 24.95 15.23 14.46
CA LEU A 188 25.05 14.11 13.50
C LEU A 188 25.16 12.73 14.16
N ARG A 189 25.09 12.66 15.49
CA ARG A 189 25.06 11.40 16.23
C ARG A 189 23.64 10.98 16.50
N CYS A 190 23.34 9.70 16.32
CA CYS A 190 22.01 9.19 16.61
C CYS A 190 21.65 9.39 18.10
N ASN A 191 20.57 10.11 18.38
CA ASN A 191 20.13 10.36 19.76
C ASN A 191 19.66 9.10 20.51
N ALA A 192 19.50 7.96 19.81
CA ALA A 192 19.15 6.67 20.40
C ALA A 192 20.38 5.81 20.71
N CYS A 193 21.18 5.47 19.69
CA CYS A 193 22.28 4.50 19.82
C CYS A 193 23.69 5.12 19.74
N ASN A 194 23.80 6.45 19.65
CA ASN A 194 25.05 7.21 19.50
C ASN A 194 25.88 6.87 18.26
N PHE A 195 25.32 6.14 17.28
CA PHE A 195 26.01 5.86 16.02
C PHE A 195 26.31 7.16 15.26
N ASP A 196 27.52 7.23 14.70
CA ASP A 196 28.08 8.37 13.98
C ASP A 196 28.59 7.86 12.63
N PHE A 197 27.94 8.29 11.54
CA PHE A 197 28.23 7.81 10.20
C PHE A 197 29.62 8.20 9.72
N GLU A 198 30.07 9.42 10.03
CA GLU A 198 31.39 9.90 9.63
C GLU A 198 32.49 9.12 10.34
N LYS A 199 32.29 8.79 11.62
CA LYS A 199 33.24 7.92 12.34
C LYS A 199 33.28 6.50 11.79
N ALA A 200 32.14 5.92 11.46
CA ALA A 200 32.06 4.53 11.02
C ALA A 200 32.47 4.32 9.56
N TYR A 201 32.16 5.27 8.68
CA TYR A 201 32.34 5.15 7.22
C TYR A 201 33.26 6.22 6.61
N GLY A 202 33.83 7.11 7.43
CA GLY A 202 34.71 8.19 6.99
C GLY A 202 33.97 9.29 6.22
N GLU A 203 34.74 10.06 5.44
CA GLU A 203 34.26 11.22 4.68
C GLU A 203 33.07 10.90 3.76
N HIS A 204 32.96 9.66 3.27
CA HIS A 204 31.88 9.24 2.37
C HIS A 204 30.47 9.36 2.99
N ALA A 205 30.37 9.29 4.32
CA ALA A 205 29.10 9.42 5.04
C ALA A 205 29.01 10.68 5.91
N LYS A 206 29.87 11.67 5.64
CA LYS A 206 29.87 12.95 6.33
C LYS A 206 28.54 13.68 6.20
N GLY A 207 28.02 14.16 7.33
CA GLY A 207 26.72 14.84 7.37
C GLY A 207 25.51 13.93 7.15
N PHE A 208 25.70 12.61 7.03
CA PHE A 208 24.60 11.67 6.82
C PHE A 208 23.90 11.33 8.13
N ILE A 209 22.64 11.72 8.24
CA ILE A 209 21.74 11.36 9.34
C ILE A 209 20.27 11.55 8.90
N HIS A 210 19.34 10.81 9.50
CA HIS A 210 17.91 11.02 9.29
C HIS A 210 17.34 11.94 10.38
N VAL A 211 16.48 12.87 9.97
CA VAL A 211 15.67 13.67 10.90
C VAL A 211 14.28 13.03 10.99
N HIS A 212 13.89 12.68 12.21
CA HIS A 212 12.62 12.05 12.56
C HIS A 212 11.72 13.08 13.25
N HIS A 213 10.44 13.12 12.90
CA HIS A 213 9.47 13.92 13.67
C HIS A 213 8.98 13.08 14.85
N VAL A 214 9.06 13.61 16.07
CA VAL A 214 8.65 12.93 17.30
C VAL A 214 7.17 12.52 17.23
N LYS A 215 6.32 13.42 16.72
CA LYS A 215 4.96 13.09 16.29
C LYS A 215 4.93 12.97 14.76
N PRO A 216 4.43 11.88 14.18
CA PRO A 216 4.37 11.73 12.73
C PRO A 216 3.51 12.79 12.07
N ILE A 217 3.97 13.31 10.93
CA ILE A 217 3.21 14.25 10.11
C ILE A 217 1.87 13.66 9.66
N SER A 218 1.77 12.34 9.48
CA SER A 218 0.52 11.66 9.13
C SER A 218 -0.54 11.67 10.24
N GLU A 219 -0.18 12.03 11.47
CA GLU A 219 -1.08 12.19 12.61
C GLU A 219 -1.44 13.66 12.88
N TYR A 220 -1.05 14.57 11.99
CA TYR A 220 -1.45 15.97 12.10
C TYR A 220 -2.85 16.10 11.50
N GLU A 221 -3.79 16.64 12.29
CA GLU A 221 -5.17 16.87 11.83
C GLU A 221 -5.26 18.09 10.89
N GLU A 222 -4.30 19.01 11.00
CA GLU A 222 -4.17 20.25 10.23
C GLU A 222 -2.70 20.72 10.26
N ASP A 223 -2.33 21.69 9.41
CA ASP A 223 -0.97 22.23 9.35
C ASP A 223 -0.49 22.70 10.74
N GLN A 224 0.64 22.18 11.21
CA GLN A 224 1.19 22.50 12.52
C GLN A 224 2.48 23.31 12.41
N VAL A 225 2.69 24.21 13.37
CA VAL A 225 4.00 24.81 13.60
C VAL A 225 4.91 23.72 14.18
N VAL A 226 6.05 23.49 13.53
CA VAL A 226 7.05 22.49 13.95
C VAL A 226 8.27 23.22 14.50
N ASP A 227 8.63 22.95 15.75
CA ASP A 227 9.86 23.42 16.39
C ASP A 227 10.97 22.36 16.24
N PRO A 228 12.07 22.66 15.51
CA PRO A 228 13.16 21.71 15.35
C PRO A 228 13.84 21.23 16.64
N ALA A 229 13.76 21.98 17.74
CA ALA A 229 14.34 21.58 19.01
C ALA A 229 13.53 20.49 19.73
N THR A 230 12.20 20.50 19.58
CA THR A 230 11.29 19.69 20.40
C THR A 230 10.51 18.65 19.59
N ASP A 231 10.15 18.97 18.35
CA ASP A 231 9.32 18.12 17.48
C ASP A 231 10.14 17.24 16.54
N MET A 232 11.46 17.41 16.50
CA MET A 232 12.36 16.65 15.65
C MET A 232 13.58 16.13 16.40
N ILE A 233 14.13 15.03 15.91
CA ILE A 233 15.29 14.37 16.49
C ILE A 233 16.13 13.69 15.41
N THR A 234 17.43 13.48 15.65
CA THR A 234 18.32 12.83 14.68
C THR A 234 18.53 11.34 15.01
N LEU A 235 18.28 10.49 14.03
CA LEU A 235 18.39 9.02 14.15
C LEU A 235 19.23 8.45 13.02
N CYS A 236 19.97 7.37 13.30
CA CYS A 236 20.64 6.61 12.24
C CYS A 236 19.63 5.82 11.40
N ALA A 237 20.05 5.34 10.23
CA ALA A 237 19.19 4.58 9.31
C ALA A 237 18.49 3.39 9.99
N ASN A 238 19.21 2.65 10.84
CA ASN A 238 18.67 1.50 11.55
C ASN A 238 17.65 1.92 12.61
N CYS A 239 18.00 2.89 13.48
CA CYS A 239 17.09 3.38 14.51
C CYS A 239 15.84 4.00 13.90
N HIS A 240 15.98 4.80 12.83
CA HIS A 240 14.86 5.39 12.11
C HIS A 240 13.93 4.30 11.53
N ALA A 241 14.49 3.25 10.94
CA ALA A 241 13.71 2.13 10.41
C ALA A 241 12.99 1.34 11.53
N VAL A 242 13.64 1.14 12.68
CA VAL A 242 13.05 0.42 13.82
C VAL A 242 11.90 1.20 14.44
N VAL A 243 12.01 2.52 14.60
CA VAL A 243 10.90 3.36 15.09
C VAL A 243 9.66 3.19 14.21
N HIS A 244 9.85 3.20 12.88
CA HIS A 244 8.76 3.04 11.91
C HIS A 244 8.36 1.58 11.61
N LYS A 245 8.94 0.59 12.29
CA LYS A 245 8.72 -0.82 11.99
C LYS A 245 7.26 -1.25 12.16
N LYS A 246 6.56 -0.65 13.14
CA LYS A 246 5.13 -0.84 13.39
C LYS A 246 4.44 0.53 13.33
N PRO A 247 3.84 0.93 12.20
CA PRO A 247 3.25 2.26 12.03
C PRO A 247 2.16 2.62 13.06
N GLN A 248 1.50 1.62 13.66
CA GLN A 248 0.47 1.82 14.69
C GLN A 248 1.06 1.95 16.11
N GLN A 249 2.37 1.75 16.29
CA GLN A 249 3.07 1.73 17.58
C GLN A 249 4.49 2.26 17.41
N LEU A 250 4.60 3.54 17.08
CA LEU A 250 5.90 4.20 16.99
C LEU A 250 6.56 4.24 18.37
N LEU A 251 7.82 3.83 18.41
CA LEU A 251 8.60 3.90 19.63
C LEU A 251 9.10 5.33 19.86
N SER A 252 8.93 5.84 21.08
CA SER A 252 9.66 7.02 21.51
C SER A 252 11.17 6.72 21.52
N VAL A 253 11.99 7.77 21.51
CA VAL A 253 13.44 7.57 21.61
C VAL A 253 13.84 6.92 22.94
N GLU A 254 13.12 7.17 24.04
CA GLU A 254 13.37 6.45 25.30
C GLU A 254 13.02 4.97 25.19
N GLN A 255 11.88 4.64 24.58
CA GLN A 255 11.48 3.25 24.37
C GLN A 255 12.46 2.52 23.46
N LEU A 256 12.93 3.20 22.40
CA LEU A 256 13.95 2.67 21.50
C LEU A 256 15.25 2.40 22.25
N LYS A 257 15.68 3.32 23.13
CA LYS A 257 16.85 3.10 24.00
C LYS A 257 16.68 1.89 24.91
N GLY A 258 15.48 1.68 25.46
CA GLY A 258 15.17 0.55 26.35
C GLY A 258 15.27 -0.81 25.67
N VAL A 259 15.08 -0.90 24.35
CA VAL A 259 15.19 -2.15 23.59
C VAL A 259 16.55 -2.35 22.93
N LEU A 260 17.45 -1.36 23.00
CA LEU A 260 18.81 -1.48 22.45
C LEU A 260 19.65 -2.41 23.33
N SER A 261 20.05 -3.54 22.77
CA SER A 261 20.95 -4.51 23.40
C SER A 261 22.36 -4.55 22.80
N GLY A 262 22.59 -3.86 21.67
CA GLY A 262 23.85 -3.88 20.93
C GLY A 262 24.59 -2.54 20.89
N ARG A 263 25.92 -2.58 20.78
CA ARG A 263 26.80 -1.43 20.53
C ARG A 263 27.15 -1.38 19.03
N TRP A 264 27.05 -0.20 18.43
CA TRP A 264 27.13 -0.03 16.97
C TRP A 264 28.50 0.48 16.47
N VAL A 265 29.44 0.72 17.38
CA VAL A 265 30.80 1.16 17.06
C VAL A 265 31.77 0.30 17.88
N PHE A 266 32.77 -0.27 17.21
CA PHE A 266 33.88 -0.98 17.85
C PHE A 266 34.71 0.05 18.63
N ASP A 267 35.12 -0.25 19.86
CA ASP A 267 35.99 0.65 20.63
C ASP A 267 37.29 0.90 19.83
N ASP A 268 37.78 2.15 19.86
CA ASP A 268 38.99 2.63 19.16
C ASP A 268 40.26 1.80 19.46
N SER A 269 40.19 0.86 20.40
CA SER A 269 41.24 -0.11 20.74
C SER A 269 41.53 -1.19 19.67
N THR A 270 40.71 -1.34 18.62
CA THR A 270 40.92 -2.41 17.61
C THR A 270 41.60 -1.98 16.32
N ILE A 271 41.92 -0.70 16.14
CA ILE A 271 42.71 -0.22 14.98
C ILE A 271 44.16 -0.05 15.44
N GLY A 272 44.84 -1.17 15.64
CA GLY A 272 46.20 -1.20 16.12
C GLY A 272 46.76 -2.60 16.19
N LYS A 273 46.81 -3.30 15.05
CA LYS A 273 47.73 -4.40 14.74
C LYS A 273 47.80 -4.61 13.24
#